data_AF-A0A392P1K8-F1
#
_entry.id   AF-A0A392P1K8-F1
#
_cell.length_a   1.000
_cell.length_b   1.000
_cell.length_c   1.000
_cell.angle_alpha   90.00
_cell.angle_beta   90.00
_cell.angle_gamma   90.00
#
_symmetry.space_group_name_H-M   'P 1'
#
loop_
_entity.id
_entity.type
_entity.pdbx_description
1 polymer ?
#
loop_
_entity_poly.entity_id
_entity_poly.type
_entity_poly.pdbx_seq_one_letter_code
_entity_poly.pdbx_strand_id
1 'polypeptide(L)'
;MEDSKNLIQELLQGMELARQLRIYLNVSSSSNETRELLIEKIISTFEKALEMVNHKGHVNVGESSQQKQQHTSGTVAIRMLDSPPLSSSPRSEDSDRDHNTPRK
;
A
#
# COMPACT_ATOMS: atom_id res chain seq x y z
N MET A 1 4.32 -23.50 8.86
CA MET A 1 3.72 -24.42 7.88
C MET A 1 2.51 -23.80 7.17
N GLU A 2 1.81 -22.85 7.79
CA GLU A 2 0.73 -22.09 7.15
C GLU A 2 1.22 -21.27 5.93
N ASP A 3 2.36 -20.59 6.05
CA ASP A 3 2.87 -19.68 5.02
C ASP A 3 3.20 -20.39 3.70
N SER A 4 3.72 -21.62 3.79
CA SER A 4 3.97 -22.45 2.61
C SER A 4 2.69 -22.87 1.90
N LYS A 5 1.59 -23.12 2.64
CA LYS A 5 0.31 -23.47 2.04
C LYS A 5 -0.31 -22.26 1.36
N ASN A 6 -0.27 -21.11 2.01
CA ASN A 6 -0.76 -19.84 1.45
C ASN A 6 0.03 -19.45 0.19
N LEU A 7 1.36 -19.60 0.21
CA LEU A 7 2.20 -19.38 -0.96
C LEU A 7 1.80 -20.28 -2.14
N ILE A 8 1.60 -21.57 -1.88
CA ILE A 8 1.16 -22.52 -2.92
C ILE A 8 -0.21 -22.11 -3.48
N GLN A 9 -1.13 -21.64 -2.64
CA GLN A 9 -2.45 -21.17 -3.09
C GLN A 9 -2.36 -19.95 -4.01
N GLU A 10 -1.56 -18.94 -3.66
CA GLU A 10 -1.35 -17.76 -4.51
C GLU A 10 -0.77 -18.14 -5.88
N LEU A 11 0.22 -19.05 -5.89
CA LEU A 11 0.83 -19.52 -7.13
C LEU A 11 -0.17 -20.32 -8.00
N LEU A 12 -0.99 -21.18 -7.40
CA LEU A 12 -2.04 -21.90 -8.11
C LEU A 12 -3.09 -20.95 -8.69
N GLN A 13 -3.47 -19.92 -7.93
CA GLN A 13 -4.41 -18.89 -8.39
C GLN A 13 -3.83 -18.10 -9.57
N GLY A 14 -2.58 -17.65 -9.49
CA GLY A 14 -1.90 -16.95 -10.58
C GLY A 14 -1.81 -17.80 -11.86
N MET A 15 -1.51 -19.10 -11.72
CA MET A 15 -1.51 -20.04 -12.85
C MET A 15 -2.88 -20.19 -13.51
N GLU A 16 -3.94 -20.28 -12.72
CA GLU A 16 -5.30 -20.42 -13.25
C GLU A 16 -5.76 -19.14 -13.96
N LEU A 17 -5.47 -17.97 -13.40
CA LEU A 17 -5.72 -16.68 -14.05
C LEU A 17 -4.96 -16.56 -15.37
N ALA A 18 -3.71 -17.02 -15.44
CA ALA A 18 -2.94 -17.04 -16.68
C ALA A 18 -3.54 -17.98 -17.75
N ARG A 19 -4.09 -19.14 -17.35
CA ARG A 19 -4.83 -20.03 -18.27
C ARG A 19 -6.09 -19.36 -18.80
N GLN A 20 -6.82 -18.66 -17.95
CA GLN A 20 -8.00 -17.89 -18.35
C GLN A 20 -7.59 -16.78 -19.33
N LEU A 21 -6.56 -16.01 -19.02
CA LEU A 21 -6.05 -14.95 -19.89
C LEU A 21 -5.68 -15.50 -21.27
N ARG A 22 -5.03 -16.68 -21.35
CA ARG A 22 -4.73 -17.33 -22.63
C ARG A 22 -5.99 -17.61 -23.47
N ILE A 23 -7.09 -18.02 -22.83
CA ILE A 23 -8.36 -18.24 -23.51
C ILE A 23 -8.90 -16.90 -24.02
N TYR A 24 -8.91 -15.86 -23.19
CA TYR A 24 -9.41 -14.54 -23.58
C TYR A 24 -8.58 -13.89 -24.68
N LEU A 25 -7.28 -14.14 -24.76
CA LEU A 25 -6.45 -13.68 -25.88
C LEU A 25 -6.83 -14.34 -27.21
N ASN A 26 -7.21 -15.63 -27.17
CA ASN A 26 -7.61 -16.38 -28.36
C ASN A 26 -9.06 -16.11 -28.78
N VAL A 27 -9.89 -15.55 -27.89
CA VAL A 27 -11.28 -15.21 -28.17
C VAL A 27 -11.36 -13.75 -28.63
N SER A 28 -11.65 -13.55 -29.93
CA SER A 28 -11.75 -12.22 -30.55
C SER A 28 -12.87 -11.34 -29.96
N SER A 29 -13.85 -11.94 -29.28
CA SER A 29 -14.99 -11.23 -28.68
C SER A 29 -14.77 -10.78 -27.23
N SER A 30 -13.62 -11.10 -26.61
CA SER A 30 -13.38 -10.68 -25.23
C SER A 30 -13.06 -9.19 -25.14
N SER A 31 -13.60 -8.49 -24.15
CA SER A 31 -13.24 -7.10 -23.88
C SER A 31 -11.77 -6.96 -23.44
N ASN A 32 -11.11 -5.89 -23.88
CA ASN A 32 -9.78 -5.52 -23.40
C ASN A 32 -9.77 -5.32 -21.88
N GLU A 33 -10.85 -4.76 -21.32
CA GLU A 33 -10.99 -4.55 -19.87
C GLU A 33 -10.88 -5.86 -19.08
N THR A 34 -11.47 -6.96 -19.58
CA THR A 34 -11.38 -8.27 -18.93
C THR A 34 -9.95 -8.83 -18.97
N ARG A 35 -9.21 -8.57 -20.06
CA ARG A 35 -7.81 -9.00 -20.19
C ARG A 35 -6.91 -8.21 -19.25
N GLU A 36 -7.08 -6.89 -19.19
CA GLU A 36 -6.35 -6.01 -18.28
C GLU A 36 -6.62 -6.39 -16.82
N LEU A 37 -7.88 -6.63 -16.44
CA LEU A 37 -8.22 -7.09 -15.09
C LEU A 37 -7.54 -8.42 -14.72
N LEU A 38 -7.46 -9.36 -15.67
CA LEU A 38 -6.75 -10.62 -15.44
C LEU A 38 -5.25 -10.42 -15.27
N ILE A 39 -4.64 -9.53 -16.07
CA ILE A 39 -3.22 -9.18 -15.96
C ILE A 39 -2.92 -8.59 -14.58
N GLU A 40 -3.71 -7.62 -14.13
CA GLU A 40 -3.56 -7.00 -12.81
C GLU A 40 -3.66 -8.04 -11.68
N LYS A 41 -4.64 -8.95 -11.77
CA LYS A 41 -4.78 -10.03 -10.78
C LYS A 41 -3.59 -10.99 -10.79
N ILE A 42 -3.06 -11.32 -11.95
CA ILE A 42 -1.87 -12.18 -12.07
C ILE A 42 -0.69 -11.51 -11.38
N ILE A 43 -0.42 -10.25 -11.70
CA ILE A 43 0.67 -9.46 -11.08
C ILE A 43 0.50 -9.45 -9.56
N SER A 44 -0.69 -9.08 -9.07
CA SER A 44 -0.98 -9.00 -7.64
C SER A 44 -0.77 -10.34 -6.91
N THR A 45 -1.18 -11.48 -7.50
CA THR A 45 -0.94 -12.80 -6.88
C THR A 45 0.54 -13.14 -6.78
N PHE A 46 1.35 -12.75 -7.77
CA PHE A 46 2.81 -12.97 -7.71
C PHE A 46 3.52 -12.01 -6.75
N GLU A 47 3.11 -10.75 -6.67
CA GLU A 47 3.63 -9.79 -5.68
C GLU A 47 3.36 -10.28 -4.26
N LYS A 48 2.13 -10.71 -3.97
CA LYS A 48 1.76 -11.30 -2.69
C LYS A 48 2.56 -12.57 -2.37
N ALA A 49 2.77 -13.44 -3.37
CA ALA A 49 3.61 -14.61 -3.21
C ALA A 49 5.07 -14.24 -2.88
N LEU A 50 5.62 -13.20 -3.53
CA LEU A 50 6.97 -12.70 -3.26
C LEU A 50 7.10 -12.10 -1.85
N GLU A 51 6.11 -11.33 -1.40
CA GLU A 51 6.06 -10.82 -0.02
C GLU A 51 6.08 -11.95 1.01
N MET A 52 5.30 -13.01 0.80
CA MET A 52 5.27 -14.18 1.68
C MET A 52 6.63 -14.89 1.76
N VAL A 53 7.37 -14.97 0.65
CA VAL A 53 8.71 -15.56 0.63
C VAL A 53 9.73 -14.65 1.34
N ASN A 54 9.65 -13.34 1.13
CA ASN A 54 10.57 -12.37 1.72
C ASN A 54 10.35 -12.19 3.23
N HIS A 55 9.11 -12.22 3.72
CA HIS A 55 8.80 -12.14 5.16
C HIS A 55 9.33 -13.34 5.95
N LYS A 56 9.53 -14.49 5.30
CA LYS A 56 10.11 -15.67 5.93
C LYS A 56 11.61 -15.52 6.23
N GLY A 57 12.28 -14.53 5.63
CA GLY A 57 13.65 -14.14 5.98
C GLY A 57 13.74 -13.18 7.17
N HIS A 58 12.62 -12.60 7.61
CA HIS A 58 12.56 -11.56 8.64
C HIS A 58 11.92 -12.04 9.95
N VAL A 59 12.01 -13.35 10.24
CA VAL A 59 11.79 -13.88 11.60
C VAL A 59 12.94 -13.43 12.49
N ASN A 60 12.88 -12.15 12.88
CA ASN A 60 13.67 -11.61 13.97
C ASN A 60 13.41 -12.43 15.23
N VAL A 61 14.51 -12.91 15.80
CA VAL A 61 14.63 -13.23 17.22
C VAL A 61 14.39 -11.93 18.01
N GLY A 62 13.41 -11.96 18.93
CA GLY A 62 13.12 -10.88 19.89
C GLY A 62 12.29 -9.73 19.28
N GLU A 63 11.28 -9.15 19.91
CA GLU A 63 10.88 -9.13 21.31
C GLU A 63 9.36 -8.87 21.41
N SER A 64 8.80 -9.30 22.54
CA SER A 64 7.43 -9.10 22.98
C SER A 64 7.08 -7.61 23.23
N SER A 65 5.76 -7.31 23.24
CA SER A 65 5.05 -6.13 23.81
C SER A 65 4.65 -5.09 22.76
N GLN A 66 3.41 -4.62 22.59
CA GLN A 66 2.25 -4.57 23.48
C GLN A 66 0.96 -4.40 22.67
N GLN A 67 0.02 -5.30 22.91
CA GLN A 67 -1.41 -5.11 22.72
C GLN A 67 -1.93 -4.14 23.80
N LYS A 68 -2.61 -3.06 23.40
CA LYS A 68 -3.69 -2.50 24.23
C LYS A 68 -4.79 -1.89 23.37
N GLN A 69 -5.76 -2.73 23.02
CA GLN A 69 -7.13 -2.32 22.70
C GLN A 69 -7.83 -1.92 24.01
N GLN A 70 -8.34 -0.69 24.13
CA GLN A 70 -9.44 -0.33 25.05
C GLN A 70 -10.31 0.77 24.38
N HIS A 71 -11.42 0.43 23.75
CA HIS A 71 -12.79 0.29 24.30
C HIS A 71 -13.62 1.59 24.30
N THR A 72 -14.79 1.51 23.65
CA THR A 72 -16.12 2.11 23.97
C THR A 72 -16.60 3.37 23.23
N SER A 73 -17.83 3.18 22.70
CA SER A 73 -18.74 4.13 22.06
C SER A 73 -19.82 4.54 23.08
N GLY A 74 -20.21 5.82 23.13
CA GLY A 74 -21.51 6.28 23.66
C GLY A 74 -21.53 7.30 24.81
N THR A 75 -21.91 8.55 24.46
CA THR A 75 -22.71 9.53 25.23
C THR A 75 -22.08 10.43 26.34
N VAL A 76 -21.82 11.68 25.91
CA VAL A 76 -22.05 13.01 26.53
C VAL A 76 -21.72 13.24 28.03
N ALA A 77 -20.61 13.94 28.28
CA ALA A 77 -20.55 15.00 29.30
C ALA A 77 -19.57 16.11 28.85
N ILE A 78 -20.16 17.25 28.53
CA ILE A 78 -19.54 18.53 28.15
C ILE A 78 -18.56 19.00 29.21
N ARG A 79 -17.30 19.28 28.83
CA ARG A 79 -16.49 20.38 29.40
C ARG A 79 -15.20 20.65 28.62
N MET A 80 -15.20 21.85 28.03
CA MET A 80 -14.08 22.61 27.45
C MET A 80 -13.49 22.10 26.12
N LEU A 81 -14.14 22.48 25.02
CA LEU A 81 -13.43 22.79 23.79
C LEU A 81 -12.69 24.11 24.04
N ASP A 82 -11.40 24.04 24.31
CA ASP A 82 -10.54 25.22 24.16
C ASP A 82 -9.78 25.10 22.84
N SER A 83 -9.63 26.25 22.20
CA SER A 83 -9.36 26.46 20.78
C SER A 83 -7.88 26.22 20.42
N PRO A 84 -7.53 26.16 19.12
CA PRO A 84 -6.22 25.69 18.65
C PRO A 84 -5.13 26.77 18.82
N PRO A 85 -3.85 26.41 18.98
CA PRO A 85 -2.80 27.42 18.94
C PRO A 85 -2.57 27.88 17.49
N LEU A 86 -3.06 29.08 17.16
CA LEU A 86 -2.53 29.95 16.10
C LEU A 86 -1.50 30.90 16.72
N SER A 87 -0.44 31.21 15.96
CA SER A 87 0.75 32.00 16.29
C SER A 87 1.90 31.15 16.88
N SER A 88 3.04 30.97 16.21
CA SER A 88 3.85 32.02 15.58
C SER A 88 4.74 31.49 14.43
N SER A 89 4.65 32.11 13.24
CA SER A 89 5.85 32.31 12.39
C SER A 89 6.58 33.55 12.90
N PRO A 90 7.92 33.57 13.01
CA PRO A 90 8.78 34.04 11.92
C PRO A 90 10.11 33.22 11.85
N ARG A 91 10.94 33.20 10.81
CA ARG A 91 11.47 34.27 9.98
C ARG A 91 12.09 33.61 8.75
N SER A 92 11.80 34.13 7.57
CA SER A 92 12.46 33.76 6.32
C SER A 92 13.97 34.01 6.44
N GLU A 93 14.81 33.00 6.19
CA GLU A 93 16.18 33.26 5.74
C GLU A 93 16.11 33.62 4.26
N ASP A 94 15.98 34.93 4.07
CA ASP A 94 16.44 35.68 2.93
C ASP A 94 17.86 35.25 2.54
N SER A 95 17.99 34.62 1.37
CA SER A 95 19.27 34.52 0.68
C SER A 95 19.16 35.28 -0.63
N ASP A 96 19.10 36.61 -0.51
CA ASP A 96 19.43 37.58 -1.55
C ASP A 96 20.83 37.27 -2.16
N ARG A 97 20.84 36.68 -3.35
CA ARG A 97 21.94 36.87 -4.31
C ARG A 97 21.34 37.24 -5.65
N ASP A 98 21.01 38.51 -5.71
CA ASP A 98 20.42 39.12 -6.87
C ASP A 98 21.50 39.92 -7.63
N HIS A 99 21.29 40.03 -8.94
CA HIS A 99 21.95 40.92 -9.91
C HIS A 99 23.32 40.49 -10.50
N ASN A 100 23.29 39.92 -11.70
CA ASN A 100 23.43 40.76 -12.90
C ASN A 100 23.08 39.96 -14.17
N THR A 101 21.91 40.20 -14.75
CA THR A 101 21.76 40.14 -16.21
C THR A 101 21.63 41.58 -16.70
N PRO A 102 22.14 41.88 -17.90
CA PRO A 102 21.15 42.08 -18.94
C PRO A 102 21.52 41.41 -20.27
N ARG A 103 20.47 40.88 -20.88
CA ARG A 103 20.37 40.54 -22.31
C ARG A 103 20.77 41.72 -23.19
N LYS A 104 21.43 41.43 -24.30
CA LYS A 104 20.91 41.78 -25.62
C LYS A 104 21.40 40.79 -26.68
#